data_AF-A0A7S2WKT0-F1
#
_entry.id   AF-A0A7S2WKT0-F1
#
_cell.length_a   1.000
_cell.length_b   1.000
_cell.length_c   1.000
_cell.angle_alpha   90.00
_cell.angle_beta   90.00
_cell.angle_gamma   90.00
#
_symmetry.space_group_name_H-M   'P 1'
#
loop_
_entity.id
_entity.type
_entity.pdbx_description
1 polymer ?
#
loop_
_entity_poly.entity_id
_entity_poly.type
_entity_poly.pdbx_seq_one_letter_code
_entity_poly.pdbx_strand_id
1 'polypeptide(L)'
;VYKNYLDLQVSEMVIVETTIVCNETLAYLNVHYGLQRHLNHRDPSIPGRIEDFEWNVSPSGRGLWSTDPPKALPDVVEALFGAAHLDTGFEGGQLAVAFAMKPILEAISCAFVSKNDDELHSMARRMM
;
A
#
# COMPACT_ATOMS: atom_id res chain seq x y z
N VAL A 1 -0.12 -12.37 -0.87
CA VAL A 1 -1.55 -12.72 -1.02
C VAL A 1 -1.77 -14.23 -0.99
N TYR A 2 -1.24 -14.99 -1.96
CA TYR A 2 -1.46 -16.45 -2.07
C TYR A 2 -1.28 -17.27 -0.79
N LYS A 3 -0.19 -17.06 -0.05
CA LYS A 3 0.09 -17.84 1.17
C LYS A 3 -0.70 -17.40 2.40
N ASN A 4 -1.27 -16.19 2.41
CA ASN A 4 -1.83 -15.56 3.61
C ASN A 4 -3.37 -15.46 3.60
N TYR A 5 -3.99 -15.60 2.43
CA TYR A 5 -5.44 -15.51 2.26
C TYR A 5 -5.94 -16.75 1.51
N LEU A 6 -5.84 -17.92 2.16
CA LEU A 6 -6.13 -19.22 1.55
C LEU A 6 -7.61 -19.40 1.19
N ASP A 7 -8.49 -18.63 1.84
CA ASP A 7 -9.94 -18.70 1.64
C ASP A 7 -10.43 -17.80 0.49
N LEU A 8 -9.57 -16.95 -0.07
CA LEU A 8 -9.94 -16.08 -1.18
C LEU A 8 -9.97 -16.86 -2.50
N GLN A 9 -10.99 -16.59 -3.31
CA GLN A 9 -11.01 -17.04 -4.70
C GLN A 9 -9.95 -16.29 -5.52
N VAL A 10 -9.49 -16.91 -6.61
CA VAL A 10 -8.47 -16.31 -7.51
C VAL A 10 -8.84 -14.90 -7.95
N SER A 11 -10.12 -14.64 -8.25
CA SER A 11 -10.62 -13.30 -8.61
C SER A 11 -10.41 -12.28 -7.49
N GLU A 12 -10.68 -12.65 -6.25
CA GLU A 12 -10.49 -11.79 -5.07
C GLU A 12 -9.01 -11.57 -4.79
N MET A 13 -8.18 -12.60 -4.98
CA MET A 13 -6.73 -12.49 -4.83
C MET A 13 -6.13 -11.50 -5.82
N VAL A 14 -6.59 -11.51 -7.07
CA VAL A 14 -6.16 -10.55 -8.10
C VAL A 14 -6.57 -9.12 -7.70
N ILE A 15 -7.78 -8.93 -7.17
CA ILE A 15 -8.22 -7.62 -6.68
C ILE A 15 -7.31 -7.13 -5.55
N VAL A 16 -7.00 -8.00 -4.58
CA VAL A 16 -6.10 -7.66 -3.47
C VAL A 16 -4.69 -7.34 -3.97
N GLU A 17 -4.15 -8.16 -4.88
CA GLU A 17 -2.84 -7.93 -5.47
C GLU A 17 -2.77 -6.59 -6.22
N THR A 18 -3.71 -6.33 -7.13
CA THR A 18 -3.76 -5.07 -7.90
C THR A 18 -3.96 -3.83 -7.02
N THR A 19 -4.64 -3.97 -5.88
CA THR A 19 -4.83 -2.87 -4.92
C THR A 19 -3.55 -2.58 -4.11
N ILE A 20 -2.81 -3.63 -3.74
CA ILE A 20 -1.58 -3.53 -2.94
C ILE A 20 -0.40 -3.11 -3.80
N VAL A 21 -0.31 -3.64 -5.02
CA VAL A 21 0.79 -3.42 -5.94
C VAL A 21 0.38 -2.39 -6.98
N CYS A 22 0.24 -1.14 -6.54
CA CYS A 22 -0.06 -0.01 -7.41
C CYS A 22 0.76 1.24 -7.01
N ASN A 23 0.85 2.20 -7.93
CA ASN A 23 1.65 3.41 -7.76
C ASN A 23 1.22 4.23 -6.53
N GLU A 24 -0.08 4.31 -6.27
CA GLU A 24 -0.65 5.01 -5.12
C GLU A 24 -0.17 4.38 -3.81
N THR A 25 -0.27 3.05 -3.70
CA THR A 25 0.17 2.31 -2.53
C THR A 25 1.67 2.45 -2.30
N LEU A 26 2.49 2.32 -3.35
CA LEU A 26 3.94 2.50 -3.24
C LEU A 26 4.33 3.95 -2.92
N ALA A 27 3.63 4.94 -3.50
CA ALA A 27 3.81 6.35 -3.15
C ALA A 27 3.45 6.63 -1.69
N TYR A 28 2.40 5.99 -1.17
CA TYR A 28 2.04 6.12 0.24
C TYR A 28 3.13 5.56 1.14
N LEU A 29 3.71 4.40 0.83
CA LEU A 29 4.83 3.85 1.59
C LEU A 29 6.02 4.80 1.58
N ASN A 30 6.29 5.44 0.44
CA ASN A 30 7.33 6.47 0.34
C ASN A 30 7.13 7.58 1.39
N VAL A 31 5.93 8.17 1.43
CA VAL A 31 5.58 9.23 2.38
C VAL A 31 5.55 8.73 3.82
N HIS A 32 4.96 7.55 4.05
CA HIS A 32 4.78 6.93 5.37
C HIS A 32 6.13 6.72 6.07
N TYR A 33 7.16 6.30 5.32
CA TYR A 33 8.52 6.11 5.83
C TYR A 33 9.40 7.36 5.72
N GLY A 34 8.90 8.48 5.17
CA GLY A 34 9.66 9.72 5.05
C GLY A 34 10.72 9.73 3.95
N LEU A 35 10.65 8.81 2.98
CA LEU A 35 11.65 8.63 1.91
C LEU A 35 11.71 9.81 0.94
N GLN A 36 10.59 10.49 0.72
CA GLN A 36 10.45 11.69 -0.12
C GLN A 36 11.40 12.80 0.30
N ARG A 37 11.77 12.85 1.59
CA ARG A 37 12.72 13.85 2.14
C ARG A 37 14.16 13.64 1.68
N HIS A 38 14.45 12.47 1.11
CA HIS A 38 15.75 12.09 0.59
C HIS A 38 15.81 12.08 -0.95
N LEU A 39 14.71 12.46 -1.61
CA LEU A 39 14.64 12.50 -3.06
C LEU A 39 15.55 13.60 -3.61
N ASN A 40 16.59 13.21 -4.34
CA ASN A 40 17.47 14.15 -5.04
C ASN A 40 16.93 14.40 -6.46
N HIS A 41 16.23 15.52 -6.64
CA HIS A 41 15.66 15.92 -7.93
C HIS A 41 15.92 17.40 -8.24
N ARG A 42 15.78 17.77 -9.52
CA ARG A 42 15.88 19.18 -9.98
C ARG A 42 14.57 19.73 -10.55
N ASP A 43 13.52 18.92 -10.54
CA ASP A 43 12.19 19.32 -11.00
C ASP A 43 11.51 20.21 -9.95
N PRO A 44 11.21 21.49 -10.27
CA PRO A 44 10.59 22.42 -9.33
C PRO A 44 9.11 22.12 -9.03
N SER A 45 8.45 21.26 -9.82
CA SER A 45 7.04 20.89 -9.61
C SER A 45 6.85 19.82 -8.54
N ILE A 46 7.88 19.00 -8.30
CA ILE A 46 7.81 17.85 -7.39
C ILE A 46 7.42 18.25 -5.95
N PRO A 47 7.99 19.29 -5.32
CA PRO A 47 7.67 19.61 -3.93
C PRO A 47 6.18 19.88 -3.71
N GLY A 48 5.55 20.72 -4.54
CA GLY A 48 4.12 21.00 -4.43
C GLY A 48 3.25 19.77 -4.68
N ARG A 49 3.64 18.92 -5.64
CA ARG A 49 2.92 17.65 -5.87
C ARG A 49 3.05 16.65 -4.72
N ILE A 50 4.18 16.66 -4.02
CA ILE A 50 4.38 15.85 -2.80
C ILE A 50 3.46 16.37 -1.70
N GLU A 51 3.47 17.68 -1.43
CA GLU A 51 2.60 18.31 -0.41
C GLU A 51 1.12 18.03 -0.67
N ASP A 52 0.67 18.16 -1.93
CA ASP A 52 -0.69 17.81 -2.34
C ASP A 52 -1.01 16.34 -2.07
N PHE A 53 -0.10 15.43 -2.41
CA PHE A 53 -0.28 14.01 -2.17
C PHE A 53 -0.36 13.69 -0.66
N GLU A 54 0.56 14.23 0.15
CA GLU A 54 0.57 14.08 1.61
C GLU A 54 -0.75 14.55 2.24
N TRP A 55 -1.27 15.69 1.79
CA TRP A 55 -2.58 16.18 2.23
C TRP A 55 -3.70 15.19 1.88
N ASN A 56 -3.71 14.67 0.65
CA ASN A 56 -4.78 13.79 0.18
C ASN A 56 -4.81 12.42 0.87
N VAL A 57 -3.66 11.91 1.31
CA VAL A 57 -3.57 10.64 2.06
C VAL A 57 -3.70 10.81 3.56
N SER A 58 -3.78 12.05 4.06
CA SER A 58 -4.06 12.34 5.47
C SER A 58 -5.49 11.92 5.85
N PRO A 59 -5.81 11.78 7.16
CA PRO A 59 -7.17 11.47 7.61
C PRO A 59 -8.24 12.48 7.18
N SER A 60 -7.85 13.71 6.82
CA SER A 60 -8.74 14.76 6.33
C SER A 60 -8.77 14.87 4.80
N GLY A 61 -8.00 14.04 4.11
CA GLY A 61 -7.86 14.05 2.66
C GLY A 61 -8.93 13.23 1.93
N ARG A 62 -8.69 13.00 0.63
CA ARG A 62 -9.59 12.23 -0.26
C ARG A 62 -9.37 10.71 -0.18
N GLY A 63 -8.39 10.27 0.60
CA GLY A 63 -7.99 8.87 0.70
C GLY A 63 -7.01 8.45 -0.39
N LEU A 64 -6.36 7.31 -0.18
CA LEU A 64 -5.22 6.82 -0.95
C LEU A 64 -5.51 6.67 -2.45
N TRP A 65 -6.56 5.94 -2.80
CA TRP A 65 -6.85 5.59 -4.20
C TRP A 65 -7.57 6.68 -5.00
N SER A 66 -7.74 7.88 -4.42
CA SER A 66 -8.32 9.07 -5.07
C SER A 66 -7.24 10.11 -5.41
N THR A 67 -5.99 9.67 -5.59
CA THR A 67 -4.81 10.53 -5.76
C THR A 67 -4.08 10.26 -7.07
N ASP A 68 -3.17 11.18 -7.44
CA ASP A 68 -2.23 11.04 -8.57
C ASP A 68 -0.82 11.40 -8.06
N PRO A 69 -0.11 10.45 -7.40
CA PRO A 69 1.18 10.74 -6.80
C PRO A 69 2.24 11.11 -7.85
N PRO A 70 3.27 11.90 -7.48
CA PRO A 70 4.46 12.04 -8.31
C PRO A 70 5.10 10.67 -8.55
N LYS A 71 5.30 10.30 -9.82
CA LYS A 71 5.85 8.98 -10.20
C LYS A 71 7.23 8.67 -9.58
N ALA A 72 8.00 9.70 -9.23
CA ALA A 72 9.25 9.53 -8.50
C ALA A 72 9.09 8.82 -7.13
N LEU A 73 7.94 8.97 -6.46
CA LEU A 73 7.69 8.35 -5.16
C LEU A 73 7.60 6.82 -5.22
N PRO A 74 6.70 6.22 -6.04
CA PRO A 74 6.66 4.77 -6.19
C PRO A 74 7.96 4.22 -6.80
N ASP A 75 8.54 4.90 -7.80
CA ASP A 75 9.80 4.47 -8.43
C ASP A 75 10.96 4.34 -7.40
N VAL A 76 11.03 5.24 -6.41
CA VAL A 76 12.02 5.13 -5.30
C VAL A 76 11.79 3.90 -4.44
N VAL A 77 10.54 3.55 -4.14
CA VAL A 77 10.22 2.36 -3.33
C VAL A 77 10.58 1.09 -4.10
N GLU A 78 10.26 1.02 -5.39
CA GLU A 78 10.66 -0.09 -6.27
C GLU A 78 12.19 -0.22 -6.33
N ALA A 79 12.91 0.89 -6.50
CA ALA A 79 14.36 0.91 -6.53
C ALA A 79 14.97 0.44 -5.19
N LEU A 80 14.39 0.82 -4.05
CA LEU A 80 14.83 0.36 -2.73
C LEU A 80 14.59 -1.13 -2.53
N PHE A 81 13.46 -1.67 -2.99
CA PHE A 81 13.22 -3.11 -2.97
C PHE A 81 14.25 -3.87 -3.83
N GLY A 82 14.57 -3.34 -5.01
CA GLY A 82 15.64 -3.86 -5.85
C GLY A 82 17.01 -3.81 -5.16
N ALA A 83 17.34 -2.69 -4.50
CA ALA A 83 18.60 -2.53 -3.77
C ALA A 83 18.70 -3.52 -2.59
N ALA A 84 17.64 -3.67 -1.79
CA ALA A 84 17.58 -4.63 -0.69
C ALA A 84 17.75 -6.08 -1.19
N HIS A 85 17.15 -6.40 -2.34
CA HIS A 85 17.32 -7.71 -2.98
C HIS A 85 18.76 -7.96 -3.43
N LEU A 86 19.44 -6.95 -4.00
CA LEU A 86 20.85 -7.07 -4.40
C LEU A 86 21.78 -7.21 -3.18
N ASP A 87 21.50 -6.50 -2.09
CA ASP A 87 22.33 -6.49 -0.87
C ASP A 87 22.19 -7.78 -0.04
N THR A 88 20.96 -8.30 0.08
CA THR A 88 20.64 -9.41 1.01
C THR A 88 20.27 -10.72 0.31
N GLY A 89 20.26 -10.73 -1.02
CA GLY A 89 19.80 -11.86 -1.83
C GLY A 89 18.28 -12.01 -1.85
N PHE A 90 17.80 -13.13 -2.41
CA PHE A 90 16.37 -13.36 -2.62
C PHE A 90 15.57 -13.35 -1.32
N GLU A 91 15.94 -14.17 -0.33
CA GLU A 91 15.17 -14.30 0.91
C GLU A 91 15.16 -13.00 1.73
N GLY A 92 16.32 -12.36 1.88
CA GLY A 92 16.42 -11.08 2.59
C GLY A 92 15.63 -9.96 1.91
N GLY A 93 15.67 -9.89 0.57
CA GLY A 93 14.88 -8.93 -0.20
C GLY A 93 13.37 -9.13 -0.01
N GLN A 94 12.91 -10.39 -0.01
CA GLN A 94 11.49 -10.69 0.26
C GLN A 94 11.08 -10.28 1.68
N LEU A 95 11.95 -10.48 2.68
CA LEU A 95 11.69 -10.04 4.05
C LEU A 95 11.63 -8.50 4.15
N ALA A 96 12.51 -7.79 3.46
CA ALA A 96 12.50 -6.33 3.43
C ALA A 96 11.21 -5.78 2.80
N VAL A 97 10.75 -6.36 1.68
CA VAL A 97 9.46 -6.01 1.06
C VAL A 97 8.32 -6.31 2.03
N ALA A 98 8.28 -7.50 2.62
CA ALA A 98 7.21 -7.87 3.57
C ALA A 98 7.15 -6.92 4.77
N PHE A 99 8.31 -6.49 5.29
CA PHE A 99 8.39 -5.50 6.36
C PHE A 99 7.86 -4.13 5.93
N ALA A 100 8.28 -3.63 4.77
CA ALA A 100 7.84 -2.33 4.26
C ALA A 100 6.35 -2.30 3.90
N MET A 101 5.79 -3.40 3.41
CA MET A 101 4.37 -3.50 3.04
C MET A 101 3.44 -3.66 4.25
N LYS A 102 3.98 -3.87 5.46
CA LYS A 102 3.21 -4.20 6.67
C LYS A 102 2.05 -3.24 6.97
N PRO A 103 2.20 -1.90 6.91
CA PRO A 103 1.10 -0.97 7.19
C PRO A 103 -0.11 -1.16 6.27
N ILE A 104 0.14 -1.48 5.00
CA ILE A 104 -0.91 -1.72 3.99
C ILE A 104 -1.58 -3.06 4.23
N LEU A 105 -0.79 -4.11 4.47
CA LEU A 105 -1.30 -5.46 4.71
C LEU A 105 -2.16 -5.53 5.97
N GLU A 106 -1.78 -4.83 7.04
CA GLU A 106 -2.56 -4.73 8.26
C GLU A 106 -3.88 -3.98 8.02
N ALA A 107 -3.85 -2.84 7.32
CA ALA A 107 -5.06 -2.08 6.98
C ALA A 107 -6.06 -2.90 6.16
N ILE A 108 -5.57 -3.65 5.17
CA ILE A 108 -6.41 -4.51 4.32
C ILE A 108 -6.97 -5.68 5.12
N SER A 109 -6.16 -6.31 5.97
CA SER A 109 -6.60 -7.42 6.81
C SER A 109 -7.72 -6.98 7.77
N CYS A 110 -7.61 -5.79 8.38
CA CYS A 110 -8.69 -5.22 9.19
C CYS A 110 -9.98 -5.00 8.39
N ALA A 111 -9.89 -4.52 7.14
CA ALA A 111 -11.05 -4.29 6.29
C ALA A 111 -11.75 -5.58 5.84
N PHE A 112 -11.02 -6.69 5.69
CA PHE A 112 -11.61 -8.00 5.41
C PHE A 112 -12.28 -8.63 6.64
N VAL A 113 -11.67 -8.49 7.82
CA VAL A 113 -12.29 -8.96 9.08
C VAL A 113 -13.61 -8.23 9.34
N SER A 114 -13.63 -6.91 9.18
CA SER A 114 -14.85 -6.12 9.41
C SER A 114 -15.99 -6.49 8.46
N LYS A 115 -15.69 -6.83 7.20
CA LYS A 115 -16.73 -7.28 6.25
C LYS A 115 -17.38 -8.60 6.66
N ASN A 116 -16.60 -9.55 7.15
CA ASN A 116 -17.13 -10.83 7.62
C ASN A 116 -18.03 -10.66 8.85
N ASP A 117 -17.65 -9.77 9.78
CA ASP A 117 -18.46 -9.44 10.95
C ASP A 117 -19.77 -8.73 10.58
N ASP A 118 -19.73 -7.80 9.62
CA ASP A 118 -20.92 -7.09 9.12
C ASP A 118 -21.90 -8.04 8.39
N GLU A 119 -21.41 -9.00 7.61
CA GLU A 119 -22.24 -10.02 6.97
C GLU A 119 -22.87 -10.97 8.01
N LEU A 120 -22.10 -11.43 8.99
CA LEU A 120 -22.60 -12.24 10.12
C LEU A 120 -23.69 -11.49 10.92
N HIS A 121 -23.47 -10.21 11.22
CA HIS A 121 -24.46 -9.38 11.92
C HIS A 121 -25.68 -9.03 11.06
N SER A 122 -25.53 -8.89 9.75
CA SER A 122 -26.64 -8.73 8.79
C SER A 122 -27.50 -9.99 8.72
N MET A 123 -26.88 -11.18 8.68
CA MET A 123 -27.59 -12.46 8.69
C MET A 123 -28.32 -12.72 10.01
N ALA A 124 -27.67 -12.46 11.15
CA ALA A 124 -28.30 -12.60 12.48
C ALA A 124 -29.54 -11.70 12.66
N ARG A 125 -29.51 -10.48 12.09
CA ARG A 125 -30.66 -9.54 12.12
C ARG A 125 -31.82 -9.94 11.19
N ARG A 126 -31.59 -10.80 10.20
CA ARG A 126 -32.64 -11.35 9.33
C ARG A 126 -33.30 -12.61 9.89
N MET A 127 -32.72 -13.19 10.95
CA MET A 127 -33.20 -14.41 11.61
C MET A 127 -33.95 -14.13 12.93
N MET A 128 -34.05 -12.87 13.34
CA MET A 128 -34.93 -12.39 14.43
C MET A 128 -36.11 -11.62 13.84
#